data_AF-A0A4R0MKE8-F1
#
_entry.id   AF-A0A4R0MKE8-F1
#
_cell.length_a   1.000
_cell.length_b   1.000
_cell.length_c   1.000
_cell.angle_alpha   90.00
_cell.angle_beta   90.00
_cell.angle_gamma   90.00
#
_symmetry.space_group_name_H-M   'P 1'
#
loop_
_entity.id
_entity.type
_entity.pdbx_description
1 polymer ?
#
loop_
_entity_poly.entity_id
_entity_poly.type
_entity_poly.pdbx_seq_one_letter_code
_entity_poly.pdbx_strand_id
1 'polypeptide(L)'
;MYLNKNAMKNLINNRLSRTIVILVAFILVCSSCKKNNEEGVKAAPQIERVRTLTKNDTTYTETRVNLDSNKFGNVITKVPYDANVPAARWNGQYILMGQNLRTTISIKINGVAVFFNPVFVTENSLIFVVGTDVPYGPTQSNKLTLTTKYGTVEYDFGLLQPYPVITKVAPLLGEVGGVITVTGTYFENLTSVKFGTVDAEIVGVPTKTEIKVKIPAGVSQASITVTTAGGSAVSTNSFFAFKKLLYDDAWTTGMTSYGGWGGTGDIANATGGVRGTKSIKFNYTGYDCPLQFAYTGPTLSLSNYTALKLSIYGGTGSAGKTVKVELNGVATVWAILTLTEGTFTDYVIPLSTFPAAVNFTKIWVVENSNSKAPIYIDEIGFL
;
A
#
# COMPACT_ATOMS: atom_id res chain seq x y z
N MET A 1 62.21 27.13 96.74
CA MET A 1 63.34 26.84 95.84
C MET A 1 62.77 26.53 94.46
N TYR A 2 63.07 27.40 93.51
CA TYR A 2 62.58 27.41 92.12
C TYR A 2 63.07 26.19 91.34
N LEU A 3 62.17 25.52 90.61
CA LEU A 3 62.49 24.72 89.43
C LEU A 3 61.46 24.97 88.31
N ASN A 4 61.85 25.92 87.47
CA ASN A 4 61.77 25.98 85.99
C ASN A 4 60.45 25.71 85.23
N LYS A 5 59.81 26.80 84.79
CA LYS A 5 58.65 26.89 83.87
C LYS A 5 58.94 26.56 82.40
N ASN A 6 60.17 26.17 82.00
CA ASN A 6 60.52 26.03 80.57
C ASN A 6 60.40 24.61 79.98
N ALA A 7 60.10 23.56 80.76
CA ALA A 7 59.91 22.20 80.22
C ALA A 7 58.47 21.90 79.76
N MET A 8 57.50 22.77 80.09
CA MET A 8 56.07 22.58 79.78
C MET A 8 55.59 23.43 78.59
N LYS A 9 56.50 24.10 77.87
CA LYS A 9 56.17 24.89 76.66
C LYS A 9 56.28 24.12 75.34
N ASN A 10 57.02 23.01 75.29
CA ASN A 10 57.21 22.24 74.05
C ASN A 10 56.22 21.07 73.84
N LEU A 11 55.35 20.77 74.81
CA LEU A 11 54.30 19.75 74.67
C LEU A 11 52.93 20.31 74.24
N ILE A 12 52.71 21.62 74.32
CA ILE A 12 51.43 22.27 73.97
C ILE A 12 51.45 22.83 72.54
N ASN A 13 52.60 23.28 72.03
CA ASN A 13 52.69 23.87 70.68
C ASN A 13 52.59 22.84 69.53
N ASN A 14 52.83 21.55 69.79
CA ASN A 14 52.77 20.52 68.74
C ASN A 14 51.41 19.81 68.61
N ARG A 15 50.47 20.03 69.55
CA ARG A 15 49.09 19.53 69.44
C ARG A 15 48.12 20.56 68.86
N LEU A 16 48.32 21.86 69.08
CA LEU A 16 47.49 22.90 68.46
C LEU A 16 47.69 22.98 66.93
N SER A 17 48.93 22.83 66.46
CA SER A 17 49.26 22.85 65.02
C SER A 17 48.66 21.66 64.26
N ARG A 18 48.66 20.45 64.86
CA ARG A 18 48.07 19.26 64.22
C ARG A 18 46.54 19.26 64.22
N THR A 19 45.88 19.80 65.24
CA THR A 19 44.42 19.87 65.27
C THR A 19 43.86 20.97 64.36
N ILE A 20 44.57 22.09 64.18
CA ILE A 20 44.16 23.17 63.26
C ILE A 20 44.38 22.75 61.79
N VAL A 21 45.46 22.04 61.47
CA VAL A 21 45.70 21.54 60.10
C VAL A 21 44.70 20.45 59.71
N ILE A 22 44.24 19.61 60.66
CA ILE A 22 43.21 18.59 60.40
C ILE A 22 41.80 19.21 60.31
N LEU A 23 41.49 20.27 61.08
CA LEU A 23 40.19 20.96 60.99
C LEU A 23 40.06 21.82 59.72
N VAL A 24 41.15 22.45 59.26
CA VAL A 24 41.17 23.21 57.99
C VAL A 24 41.18 22.28 56.77
N ALA A 25 41.80 21.09 56.87
CA ALA A 25 41.69 20.06 55.84
C ALA A 25 40.29 19.40 55.78
N PHE A 26 39.56 19.32 56.89
CA PHE A 26 38.18 18.81 56.88
C PHE A 26 37.14 19.82 56.35
N ILE A 27 37.41 21.13 56.48
CA ILE A 27 36.52 22.18 55.93
C ILE A 27 36.75 22.38 54.42
N LEU A 28 37.91 21.99 53.87
CA LEU A 28 38.16 22.03 52.42
C LEU A 28 37.76 20.76 51.65
N VAL A 29 37.28 19.70 52.31
CA VAL A 29 36.82 18.47 51.63
C VAL A 29 35.29 18.43 51.44
N CYS A 30 34.53 19.42 51.93
CA CYS A 30 33.08 19.53 51.71
C CYS A 30 32.66 20.54 50.61
N SER A 31 33.57 20.99 49.75
CA SER A 31 33.22 21.85 48.59
C SER A 31 33.70 21.30 47.24
N SER A 32 33.66 19.98 47.09
CA SER A 32 33.55 19.37 45.77
C SER A 32 32.51 18.26 45.75
N CYS A 33 31.33 18.53 46.32
CA CYS A 33 30.14 18.16 45.56
C CYS A 33 30.17 19.06 44.32
N LYS A 34 30.86 18.63 43.25
CA LYS A 34 30.46 19.05 41.91
C LYS A 34 28.98 18.72 41.91
N LYS A 35 28.13 19.75 41.96
CA LYS A 35 26.70 19.59 41.75
C LYS A 35 26.64 18.79 40.46
N ASN A 36 26.31 17.51 40.56
CA ASN A 36 26.11 16.70 39.38
C ASN A 36 25.11 17.55 38.59
N ASN A 37 25.50 18.06 37.43
CA ASN A 37 24.57 18.80 36.58
C ASN A 37 23.63 17.75 35.97
N GLU A 38 22.86 17.08 36.84
CA GLU A 38 21.82 16.10 36.49
C GLU A 38 20.76 16.76 35.61
N GLU A 39 20.61 18.09 35.74
CA GLU A 39 19.74 18.93 34.92
C GLU A 39 20.42 19.47 33.65
N GLY A 40 21.73 19.28 33.46
CA GLY A 40 22.43 19.78 32.26
C GLY A 40 22.59 21.30 32.26
N VAL A 41 22.62 21.90 31.06
CA VAL A 41 22.70 23.36 30.88
C VAL A 41 21.32 23.98 31.13
N LYS A 42 21.29 25.03 31.95
CA LYS A 42 20.04 25.72 32.36
C LYS A 42 19.62 26.80 31.37
N ALA A 43 19.33 26.41 30.14
CA ALA A 43 18.92 27.31 29.07
C ALA A 43 17.74 26.73 28.28
N ALA A 44 17.05 27.59 27.53
CA ALA A 44 15.98 27.16 26.64
C ALA A 44 16.50 26.10 25.63
N PRO A 45 15.66 25.13 25.25
CA PRO A 45 16.05 24.10 24.30
C PRO A 45 16.32 24.68 22.92
N GLN A 46 17.24 24.07 22.18
CA GLN A 46 17.48 24.37 20.76
C GLN A 46 17.37 23.08 19.96
N ILE A 47 16.66 23.15 18.83
CA ILE A 47 16.50 22.01 17.90
C ILE A 47 17.36 22.29 16.67
N GLU A 48 18.23 21.34 16.34
CA GLU A 48 19.09 21.41 15.16
C GLU A 48 18.47 20.64 13.99
N ARG A 49 18.03 19.39 14.23
CA ARG A 49 17.40 18.53 13.22
C ARG A 49 16.61 17.40 13.86
N VAL A 50 15.66 16.84 13.11
CA VAL A 50 15.00 15.57 13.42
C VAL A 50 15.42 14.53 12.38
N ARG A 51 15.74 13.32 12.82
CA ARG A 51 16.22 12.22 11.96
C ARG A 51 15.49 10.90 12.26
N THR A 52 15.53 9.96 11.32
CA THR A 52 15.04 8.59 11.56
C THR A 52 16.01 7.79 12.44
N LEU A 53 15.46 6.90 13.28
CA LEU A 53 16.24 5.95 14.08
C LEU A 53 16.57 4.67 13.29
N THR A 54 15.68 4.25 12.37
CA THR A 54 15.79 2.97 11.65
C THR A 54 16.36 3.13 10.23
N LYS A 55 17.01 2.05 9.76
CA LYS A 55 17.55 1.88 8.40
C LYS A 55 16.49 1.40 7.39
N ASN A 56 15.32 1.00 7.86
CA ASN A 56 14.29 0.38 7.05
C ASN A 56 12.98 1.12 7.23
N ASP A 57 12.57 1.85 6.20
CA ASP A 57 11.17 2.17 5.93
C ASP A 57 10.87 1.65 4.51
N THR A 58 11.10 0.36 4.30
CA THR A 58 10.69 -0.32 3.07
C THR A 58 9.20 -0.60 3.22
N THR A 59 8.34 0.28 2.70
CA THR A 59 6.92 -0.06 2.58
C THR A 59 6.77 -1.06 1.44
N TYR A 60 6.43 -2.30 1.76
CA TYR A 60 6.13 -3.32 0.76
C TYR A 60 4.65 -3.22 0.42
N THR A 61 4.32 -2.93 -0.84
CA THR A 61 2.99 -3.25 -1.37
C THR A 61 3.21 -4.27 -2.46
N GLU A 62 2.84 -5.52 -2.18
CA GLU A 62 2.86 -6.58 -3.17
C GLU A 62 1.73 -6.34 -4.16
N THR A 63 2.03 -6.31 -5.45
CA THR A 63 1.01 -6.24 -6.50
C THR A 63 1.46 -7.05 -7.71
N ARG A 64 0.57 -7.91 -8.21
CA ARG A 64 0.78 -8.66 -9.45
C ARG A 64 0.57 -7.72 -10.64
N VAL A 65 1.62 -7.51 -11.42
CA VAL A 65 1.59 -6.58 -12.56
C VAL A 65 1.14 -7.26 -13.87
N ASN A 66 1.27 -8.60 -13.99
CA ASN A 66 0.73 -9.40 -15.11
C ASN A 66 0.69 -10.91 -14.78
N LEU A 67 -0.12 -11.69 -15.52
CA LEU A 67 -0.34 -13.15 -15.35
C LEU A 67 0.94 -14.00 -15.52
N ASP A 68 1.91 -13.52 -16.31
CA ASP A 68 3.09 -14.30 -16.72
C ASP A 68 4.39 -13.88 -16.02
N SER A 69 4.33 -12.91 -15.11
CA SER A 69 5.52 -12.42 -14.43
C SER A 69 5.40 -12.57 -12.92
N ASN A 70 6.25 -13.42 -12.33
CA ASN A 70 6.66 -13.34 -10.92
C ASN A 70 7.45 -12.05 -10.61
N LYS A 71 7.18 -10.94 -11.33
CA LYS A 71 7.86 -9.66 -11.13
C LYS A 71 7.05 -8.80 -10.19
N PHE A 72 7.53 -8.76 -8.96
CA PHE A 72 7.13 -7.88 -7.88
C PHE A 72 7.66 -6.46 -8.18
N GLY A 73 6.78 -5.47 -8.27
CA GLY A 73 7.18 -4.07 -8.35
C GLY A 73 7.21 -3.46 -6.95
N ASN A 74 8.40 -3.20 -6.41
CA ASN A 74 8.56 -2.58 -5.10
C ASN A 74 8.56 -1.04 -5.24
N VAL A 75 7.68 -0.32 -4.52
CA VAL A 75 7.92 1.10 -4.22
C VAL A 75 8.78 1.16 -2.97
N ILE A 76 10.09 1.20 -3.16
CA ILE A 76 11.04 1.36 -2.06
C ILE A 76 11.28 2.86 -1.86
N THR A 77 10.63 3.46 -0.86
CA THR A 77 11.08 4.76 -0.35
C THR A 77 12.24 4.52 0.61
N LYS A 78 13.46 4.38 0.07
CA LYS A 78 14.66 4.22 0.90
C LYS A 78 14.98 5.53 1.60
N VAL A 79 14.58 5.66 2.87
CA VAL A 79 15.09 6.74 3.72
C VAL A 79 16.49 6.33 4.19
N PRO A 80 17.55 7.10 3.87
CA PRO A 80 18.88 6.82 4.39
C PRO A 80 18.87 6.73 5.91
N TYR A 81 19.71 5.86 6.48
CA TYR A 81 19.96 5.88 7.92
C TYR A 81 20.45 7.28 8.34
N ASP A 82 19.96 7.82 9.45
CA ASP A 82 20.33 9.19 9.91
C ASP A 82 19.89 10.32 8.97
N ALA A 83 18.92 10.08 8.09
CA ALA A 83 18.44 11.16 7.23
C ALA A 83 17.68 12.20 8.06
N ASN A 84 18.00 13.47 7.82
CA ASN A 84 17.13 14.56 8.24
C ASN A 84 15.75 14.38 7.61
N VAL A 85 14.72 14.43 8.43
CA VAL A 85 13.33 14.31 7.99
C VAL A 85 12.58 15.62 8.24
N PRO A 86 11.87 16.14 7.23
CA PRO A 86 11.14 17.42 7.37
C PRO A 86 9.79 17.26 8.10
N ALA A 87 9.29 16.04 8.24
CA ALA A 87 8.02 15.76 8.91
C ALA A 87 7.94 14.29 9.38
N ALA A 88 7.05 14.02 10.32
CA ALA A 88 6.76 12.70 10.84
C ALA A 88 5.76 11.91 9.99
N ARG A 89 5.68 10.60 10.27
CA ARG A 89 4.60 9.68 9.92
C ARG A 89 4.09 9.01 11.19
N TRP A 90 2.84 8.56 11.16
CA TRP A 90 2.29 7.74 12.22
C TRP A 90 3.09 6.46 12.44
N ASN A 91 3.17 6.02 13.70
CA ASN A 91 3.96 4.90 14.18
C ASN A 91 5.48 5.03 13.91
N GLY A 92 5.93 6.21 13.49
CA GLY A 92 7.34 6.51 13.26
C GLY A 92 8.09 6.78 14.56
N GLN A 93 9.36 6.35 14.61
CA GLN A 93 10.28 6.65 15.70
C GLN A 93 11.42 7.53 15.20
N TYR A 94 11.68 8.61 15.93
CA TYR A 94 12.58 9.68 15.52
C TYR A 94 13.58 10.03 16.62
N ILE A 95 14.74 10.54 16.21
CA ILE A 95 15.71 11.17 17.09
C ILE A 95 15.67 12.68 16.84
N LEU A 96 15.46 13.45 17.89
CA LEU A 96 15.65 14.90 17.87
C LEU A 96 17.08 15.20 18.31
N MET A 97 17.80 15.98 17.52
CA MET A 97 19.17 16.45 17.81
C MET A 97 19.14 17.95 18.11
N GLY A 98 19.91 18.38 19.11
CA GLY A 98 19.91 19.77 19.55
C GLY A 98 20.79 20.04 20.77
N GLN A 99 20.38 21.02 21.57
CA GLN A 99 21.05 21.40 22.82
C GLN A 99 20.03 21.67 23.94
N ASN A 100 20.48 21.53 25.18
CA ASN A 100 19.71 21.77 26.41
C ASN A 100 18.46 20.88 26.55
N LEU A 101 18.54 19.63 26.06
CA LEU A 101 17.38 18.74 25.97
C LEU A 101 17.12 17.92 27.25
N ARG A 102 18.08 17.88 28.18
CA ARG A 102 18.08 16.95 29.33
C ARG A 102 16.86 17.04 30.22
N THR A 103 16.29 18.23 30.37
CA THR A 103 15.12 18.49 31.21
C THR A 103 13.81 18.53 30.42
N THR A 104 13.72 17.79 29.31
CA THR A 104 12.52 17.71 28.48
C THR A 104 11.32 17.22 29.31
N ILE A 105 10.24 18.01 29.25
CA ILE A 105 8.96 17.74 29.92
C ILE A 105 7.95 17.20 28.91
N SER A 106 7.87 17.81 27.73
CA SER A 106 6.93 17.38 26.70
C SER A 106 7.46 17.64 25.31
N ILE A 107 7.07 16.76 24.39
CA ILE A 107 7.18 16.97 22.95
C ILE A 107 5.76 16.92 22.43
N LYS A 108 5.37 17.90 21.61
CA LYS A 108 4.09 17.93 20.93
C LYS A 108 4.29 18.10 19.43
N ILE A 109 3.49 17.42 18.63
CA ILE A 109 3.40 17.65 17.18
C ILE A 109 1.96 18.07 16.89
N ASN A 110 1.78 19.20 16.21
CA ASN A 110 0.45 19.74 15.92
C ASN A 110 -0.43 19.87 17.18
N GLY A 111 0.18 20.24 18.31
CA GLY A 111 -0.49 20.39 19.60
C GLY A 111 -0.77 19.10 20.38
N VAL A 112 -0.58 17.92 19.78
CA VAL A 112 -0.77 16.61 20.43
C VAL A 112 0.55 16.10 21.00
N ALA A 113 0.52 15.65 22.26
CA ALA A 113 1.71 15.13 22.93
C ALA A 113 2.14 13.78 22.33
N VAL A 114 3.45 13.63 22.08
CA VAL A 114 4.05 12.39 21.61
C VAL A 114 4.87 11.74 22.72
N PHE A 115 4.96 10.42 22.71
CA PHE A 115 5.69 9.69 23.73
C PHE A 115 7.20 9.79 23.51
N PHE A 116 7.94 10.00 24.60
CA PHE A 116 9.39 9.80 24.67
C PHE A 116 9.72 9.13 26.00
N ASN A 117 10.78 8.33 26.03
CA ASN A 117 11.28 7.76 27.28
C ASN A 117 12.34 8.71 27.89
N PRO A 118 12.12 9.30 29.07
CA PRO A 118 13.08 10.20 29.72
C PRO A 118 14.47 9.58 29.91
N VAL A 119 14.58 8.25 30.01
CA VAL A 119 15.87 7.54 30.15
C VAL A 119 16.76 7.68 28.92
N PHE A 120 16.18 7.93 27.73
CA PHE A 120 16.93 8.13 26.48
C PHE A 120 17.17 9.60 26.14
N VAL A 121 16.88 10.51 27.07
CA VAL A 121 17.13 11.94 26.89
C VAL A 121 18.55 12.26 27.36
N THR A 122 19.35 12.81 26.45
CA THR A 122 20.68 13.37 26.74
C THR A 122 20.63 14.89 26.67
N GLU A 123 21.79 15.55 26.81
CA GLU A 123 21.88 17.00 26.60
C GLU A 123 21.60 17.38 25.14
N ASN A 124 21.92 16.47 24.21
CA ASN A 124 22.01 16.77 22.77
C ASN A 124 21.07 15.94 21.90
N SER A 125 20.46 14.90 22.45
CA SER A 125 19.57 14.03 21.71
C SER A 125 18.45 13.48 22.58
N LEU A 126 17.30 13.21 21.98
CA LEU A 126 16.26 12.38 22.57
C LEU A 126 15.55 11.55 21.50
N ILE A 127 14.85 10.50 21.93
CA ILE A 127 14.08 9.61 21.04
C ILE A 127 12.60 9.72 21.38
N PHE A 128 11.76 9.91 20.37
CA PHE A 128 10.30 9.97 20.52
C PHE A 128 9.58 9.11 19.48
N VAL A 129 8.33 8.76 19.78
CA VAL A 129 7.44 7.94 18.93
C VAL A 129 6.16 8.69 18.66
N VAL A 130 5.72 8.70 17.39
CA VAL A 130 4.53 9.40 16.94
C VAL A 130 3.35 8.44 16.87
N GLY A 131 2.32 8.68 17.70
CA GLY A 131 1.08 7.91 17.71
C GLY A 131 0.14 8.25 16.55
N THR A 132 -0.89 7.43 16.35
CA THR A 132 -1.93 7.61 15.31
C THR A 132 -2.95 8.70 15.64
N ASP A 133 -2.90 9.25 16.85
CA ASP A 133 -3.75 10.33 17.35
C ASP A 133 -3.23 11.74 16.97
N VAL A 134 -1.98 11.84 16.52
CA VAL A 134 -1.42 13.10 16.01
C VAL A 134 -2.15 13.49 14.71
N PRO A 135 -2.75 14.68 14.61
CA PRO A 135 -3.49 15.08 13.43
C PRO A 135 -2.56 15.53 12.30
N TYR A 136 -3.00 15.31 11.05
CA TYR A 136 -2.40 15.87 9.84
C TYR A 136 -3.42 16.73 9.09
N GLY A 137 -2.95 17.45 8.07
CA GLY A 137 -3.80 18.18 7.13
C GLY A 137 -3.62 19.69 7.15
N PRO A 138 -4.35 20.41 6.29
CA PRO A 138 -4.07 21.82 6.00
C PRO A 138 -4.38 22.78 7.16
N THR A 139 -5.16 22.34 8.15
CA THR A 139 -5.50 23.14 9.34
C THR A 139 -4.49 23.01 10.47
N GLN A 140 -3.50 22.12 10.33
CA GLN A 140 -2.51 21.86 11.37
C GLN A 140 -1.36 22.86 11.31
N SER A 141 -0.74 23.14 12.46
CA SER A 141 0.38 24.09 12.56
C SER A 141 1.64 23.62 11.83
N ASN A 142 1.79 22.30 11.64
CA ASN A 142 2.99 21.64 11.14
C ASN A 142 4.24 21.97 11.97
N LYS A 143 4.05 22.14 13.29
CA LYS A 143 5.11 22.44 14.26
C LYS A 143 5.32 21.29 15.24
N LEU A 144 6.58 21.07 15.60
CA LEU A 144 6.99 20.38 16.80
C LEU A 144 7.27 21.41 17.88
N THR A 145 6.64 21.27 19.05
CA THR A 145 6.89 22.08 20.23
C THR A 145 7.61 21.23 21.29
N LEU A 146 8.81 21.66 21.68
CA LEU A 146 9.62 21.02 22.71
C LEU A 146 9.65 21.93 23.94
N THR A 147 9.18 21.40 25.07
CA THR A 147 9.19 22.10 26.36
C THR A 147 10.15 21.41 27.30
N THR A 148 11.06 22.20 27.89
CA THR A 148 11.93 21.79 28.99
C THR A 148 11.60 22.60 30.24
N LYS A 149 12.28 22.30 31.35
CA LYS A 149 12.19 23.11 32.58
C LYS A 149 12.59 24.58 32.37
N TYR A 150 13.43 24.88 31.38
CA TYR A 150 14.03 26.20 31.20
C TYR A 150 13.53 26.97 29.97
N GLY A 151 12.51 26.45 29.28
CA GLY A 151 11.88 27.15 28.17
C GLY A 151 11.27 26.20 27.14
N THR A 152 10.68 26.81 26.12
CA THR A 152 10.00 26.14 25.01
C THR A 152 10.59 26.63 23.69
N VAL A 153 10.70 25.71 22.73
CA VAL A 153 11.09 26.02 21.34
C VAL A 153 10.12 25.35 20.36
N GLU A 154 9.86 26.03 19.25
CA GLU A 154 9.12 25.48 18.11
C GLU A 154 10.06 25.19 16.95
N TYR A 155 9.75 24.14 16.19
CA TYR A 155 10.52 23.71 15.03
C TYR A 155 9.56 23.25 13.92
N ASP A 156 9.90 23.55 12.66
CA ASP A 156 9.12 23.14 11.48
C ASP A 156 9.21 21.63 11.28
N PHE A 157 8.20 20.93 11.82
CA PHE A 157 8.10 19.49 11.77
C PHE A 157 6.67 19.08 12.11
N GLY A 158 5.90 18.79 11.06
CA GLY A 158 4.50 18.36 11.17
C GLY A 158 4.34 16.86 11.00
N LEU A 159 3.13 16.46 10.59
CA LEU A 159 2.79 15.10 10.24
C LEU A 159 2.40 15.04 8.76
N LEU A 160 3.00 14.11 8.01
CA LEU A 160 2.64 13.87 6.61
C LEU A 160 1.27 13.21 6.51
N GLN A 161 0.55 13.54 5.43
CA GLN A 161 -0.62 12.76 5.03
C GLN A 161 -0.19 11.29 4.84
N PRO A 162 -0.97 10.31 5.35
CA PRO A 162 -0.71 8.90 5.10
C PRO A 162 -0.75 8.58 3.60
N TYR A 163 -0.05 7.51 3.19
CA TYR A 163 -0.20 7.00 1.84
C TYR A 163 -1.66 6.63 1.58
N PRO A 164 -2.18 6.87 0.36
CA PRO A 164 -3.50 6.37 0.00
C PRO A 164 -3.53 4.84 0.14
N VAL A 165 -4.71 4.29 0.37
CA VAL A 165 -4.93 2.84 0.37
C VAL A 165 -6.09 2.54 -0.55
N ILE A 166 -5.91 1.63 -1.51
CA ILE A 166 -6.98 1.15 -2.38
C ILE A 166 -7.48 -0.17 -1.78
N THR A 167 -8.75 -0.20 -1.37
CA THR A 167 -9.38 -1.42 -0.82
C THR A 167 -10.24 -2.13 -1.86
N LYS A 168 -10.81 -1.39 -2.83
CA LYS A 168 -11.63 -1.97 -3.89
C LYS A 168 -11.60 -1.13 -5.16
N VAL A 169 -11.65 -1.82 -6.29
CA VAL A 169 -11.94 -1.26 -7.61
C VAL A 169 -13.17 -1.99 -8.13
N ALA A 170 -14.20 -1.25 -8.55
CA ALA A 170 -15.42 -1.84 -9.10
C ALA A 170 -16.10 -0.96 -10.15
N PRO A 171 -16.57 -1.55 -11.27
CA PRO A 171 -16.28 -2.92 -11.72
C PRO A 171 -14.77 -3.16 -11.96
N LEU A 172 -14.32 -4.42 -12.00
CA LEU A 172 -12.92 -4.78 -12.31
C LEU A 172 -12.63 -4.84 -13.83
N LEU A 173 -13.65 -4.54 -14.62
CA LEU A 173 -13.60 -4.42 -16.06
C LEU A 173 -14.61 -3.38 -16.53
N GLY A 174 -14.48 -2.96 -17.77
CA GLY A 174 -15.50 -2.14 -18.42
C GLY A 174 -15.07 -1.72 -19.81
N GLU A 175 -16.01 -1.09 -20.52
CA GLU A 175 -15.72 -0.51 -21.82
C GLU A 175 -15.02 0.85 -21.67
N VAL A 176 -14.15 1.19 -22.61
CA VAL A 176 -13.51 2.51 -22.68
C VAL A 176 -14.57 3.63 -22.59
N GLY A 177 -14.33 4.63 -21.73
CA GLY A 177 -15.27 5.70 -21.41
C GLY A 177 -16.29 5.39 -20.31
N GLY A 178 -16.44 4.11 -19.93
CA GLY A 178 -17.23 3.70 -18.78
C GLY A 178 -16.66 4.24 -17.46
N VAL A 179 -17.50 4.31 -16.43
CA VAL A 179 -17.11 4.83 -15.11
C VAL A 179 -16.86 3.67 -14.15
N ILE A 180 -15.76 3.76 -13.41
CA ILE A 180 -15.46 2.87 -12.30
C ILE A 180 -15.32 3.64 -11.00
N THR A 181 -15.53 2.94 -9.89
CA THR A 181 -15.37 3.44 -8.53
C THR A 181 -14.15 2.79 -7.89
N VAL A 182 -13.25 3.62 -7.37
CA VAL A 182 -12.11 3.24 -6.54
C VAL A 182 -12.44 3.60 -5.10
N THR A 183 -12.53 2.59 -4.23
CA THR A 183 -12.80 2.75 -2.79
C THR A 183 -11.51 2.55 -2.00
N GLY A 184 -11.35 3.34 -0.93
CA GLY A 184 -10.12 3.33 -0.15
C GLY A 184 -10.11 4.29 1.03
N THR A 185 -8.93 4.74 1.42
CA THR A 185 -8.70 5.76 2.46
C THR A 185 -7.57 6.70 2.08
N TYR A 186 -7.56 7.88 2.71
CA TYR A 186 -6.55 8.93 2.53
C TYR A 186 -6.49 9.51 1.11
N PHE A 187 -7.65 9.60 0.44
CA PHE A 187 -7.80 10.14 -0.91
C PHE A 187 -7.95 11.68 -0.97
N GLU A 188 -7.93 12.38 0.18
CA GLU A 188 -7.80 13.84 0.18
C GLU A 188 -6.53 14.30 -0.57
N ASN A 189 -6.58 15.50 -1.15
CA ASN A 189 -5.50 16.06 -1.97
C ASN A 189 -5.07 15.12 -3.11
N LEU A 190 -6.05 14.48 -3.77
CA LEU A 190 -5.84 13.68 -4.96
C LEU A 190 -5.19 14.53 -6.06
N THR A 191 -4.13 13.99 -6.67
CA THR A 191 -3.38 14.65 -7.75
C THR A 191 -3.52 13.92 -9.09
N SER A 192 -3.61 12.59 -9.08
CA SER A 192 -3.86 11.80 -10.30
C SER A 192 -4.41 10.42 -9.99
N VAL A 193 -5.12 9.87 -10.98
CA VAL A 193 -5.44 8.45 -11.08
C VAL A 193 -4.99 7.97 -12.45
N LYS A 194 -4.28 6.84 -12.52
CA LYS A 194 -3.77 6.26 -13.76
C LYS A 194 -4.20 4.81 -13.93
N PHE A 195 -4.47 4.41 -15.16
CA PHE A 195 -4.53 3.02 -15.59
C PHE A 195 -3.21 2.69 -16.28
N GLY A 196 -2.33 1.98 -15.57
CA GLY A 196 -0.97 1.76 -16.00
C GLY A 196 -0.24 3.10 -16.11
N THR A 197 0.09 3.52 -17.32
CA THR A 197 0.75 4.79 -17.59
C THR A 197 -0.21 5.90 -18.05
N VAL A 198 -1.48 5.58 -18.31
CA VAL A 198 -2.46 6.50 -18.90
C VAL A 198 -3.28 7.20 -17.82
N ASP A 199 -3.34 8.53 -17.86
CA ASP A 199 -4.15 9.33 -16.94
C ASP A 199 -5.66 9.09 -17.15
N ALA A 200 -6.39 8.97 -16.04
CA ALA A 200 -7.83 8.82 -16.01
C ALA A 200 -8.52 10.15 -15.73
N GLU A 201 -9.67 10.38 -16.36
CA GLU A 201 -10.53 11.52 -16.04
C GLU A 201 -11.27 11.25 -14.71
N ILE A 202 -11.12 12.14 -13.73
CA ILE A 202 -11.87 12.09 -12.47
C ILE A 202 -13.30 12.58 -12.71
N VAL A 203 -14.26 11.81 -12.23
CA VAL A 203 -15.69 12.10 -12.32
C VAL A 203 -16.19 12.64 -10.99
N GLY A 204 -16.64 13.90 -10.99
CA GLY A 204 -17.13 14.58 -9.80
C GLY A 204 -16.01 14.95 -8.82
N VAL A 205 -16.39 15.22 -7.57
CA VAL A 205 -15.45 15.60 -6.50
C VAL A 205 -15.05 14.34 -5.71
N PRO A 206 -13.76 13.95 -5.71
CA PRO A 206 -13.26 12.87 -4.87
C PRO A 206 -13.55 13.11 -3.39
N THR A 207 -13.83 12.03 -2.67
CA THR A 207 -13.92 12.06 -1.20
C THR A 207 -12.68 11.41 -0.60
N LYS A 208 -12.55 11.45 0.73
CA LYS A 208 -11.45 10.77 1.45
C LYS A 208 -11.43 9.25 1.25
N THR A 209 -12.54 8.66 0.81
CA THR A 209 -12.73 7.20 0.73
C THR A 209 -13.24 6.69 -0.62
N GLU A 210 -13.55 7.57 -1.57
CA GLU A 210 -14.10 7.20 -2.87
C GLU A 210 -13.62 8.15 -3.97
N ILE A 211 -13.18 7.58 -5.09
CA ILE A 211 -12.87 8.27 -6.33
C ILE A 211 -13.66 7.58 -7.46
N LYS A 212 -14.31 8.37 -8.32
CA LYS A 212 -14.88 7.87 -9.57
C LYS A 212 -14.02 8.34 -10.73
N VAL A 213 -13.71 7.45 -11.67
CA VAL A 213 -12.89 7.77 -12.84
C VAL A 213 -13.47 7.13 -14.10
N LYS A 214 -13.24 7.77 -15.26
CA LYS A 214 -13.51 7.14 -16.56
C LYS A 214 -12.36 6.24 -16.98
N ILE A 215 -12.70 5.13 -17.62
CA ILE A 215 -11.74 4.21 -18.24
C ILE A 215 -11.13 4.91 -19.46
N PRO A 216 -9.82 5.19 -19.48
CA PRO A 216 -9.19 5.89 -20.60
C PRO A 216 -9.04 4.97 -21.83
N ALA A 217 -8.95 5.57 -23.01
CA ALA A 217 -8.62 4.84 -24.24
C ALA A 217 -7.14 4.39 -24.23
N GLY A 218 -6.82 3.36 -25.02
CA GLY A 218 -5.44 2.87 -25.16
C GLY A 218 -4.96 1.95 -24.03
N VAL A 219 -5.87 1.58 -23.12
CA VAL A 219 -5.64 0.57 -22.09
C VAL A 219 -6.43 -0.68 -22.47
N SER A 220 -5.79 -1.85 -22.33
CA SER A 220 -6.46 -3.15 -22.44
C SER A 220 -6.45 -3.89 -21.10
N GLN A 221 -5.32 -3.85 -20.40
CA GLN A 221 -5.14 -4.33 -19.04
C GLN A 221 -4.22 -3.38 -18.29
N ALA A 222 -4.56 -3.03 -17.04
CA ALA A 222 -3.76 -2.12 -16.24
C ALA A 222 -4.00 -2.29 -14.74
N SER A 223 -2.97 -2.08 -13.93
CA SER A 223 -3.18 -1.70 -12.53
C SER A 223 -3.66 -0.25 -12.45
N ILE A 224 -4.42 0.08 -11.41
CA ILE A 224 -4.84 1.45 -11.13
C ILE A 224 -3.92 2.05 -10.09
N THR A 225 -3.30 3.19 -10.42
CA THR A 225 -2.48 3.96 -9.47
C THR A 225 -3.23 5.20 -9.04
N VAL A 226 -3.35 5.42 -7.73
CA VAL A 226 -3.91 6.63 -7.12
C VAL A 226 -2.78 7.40 -6.46
N THR A 227 -2.60 8.67 -6.81
CA THR A 227 -1.57 9.55 -6.23
C THR A 227 -2.19 10.73 -5.51
N THR A 228 -1.83 10.90 -4.24
CA THR A 228 -2.20 12.05 -3.40
C THR A 228 -0.95 12.78 -2.91
N ALA A 229 -1.12 13.87 -2.17
CA ALA A 229 0.00 14.54 -1.50
C ALA A 229 0.75 13.63 -0.50
N GLY A 230 0.12 12.57 0.01
CA GLY A 230 0.75 11.57 0.89
C GLY A 230 1.62 10.53 0.17
N GLY A 231 1.49 10.41 -1.16
CA GLY A 231 2.21 9.45 -1.99
C GLY A 231 1.28 8.69 -2.94
N SER A 232 1.66 7.48 -3.36
CA SER A 232 0.88 6.68 -4.31
C SER A 232 0.50 5.30 -3.78
N ALA A 233 -0.62 4.78 -4.26
CA ALA A 233 -1.09 3.42 -4.04
C ALA A 233 -1.43 2.77 -5.38
N VAL A 234 -1.20 1.46 -5.48
CA VAL A 234 -1.48 0.66 -6.67
C VAL A 234 -2.52 -0.40 -6.32
N SER A 235 -3.50 -0.62 -7.19
CA SER A 235 -4.53 -1.65 -7.01
C SER A 235 -3.91 -3.05 -7.07
N THR A 236 -4.32 -3.94 -6.17
CA THR A 236 -3.81 -5.32 -6.12
C THR A 236 -4.25 -6.17 -7.31
N ASN A 237 -5.43 -5.88 -7.86
CA ASN A 237 -5.99 -6.55 -9.02
C ASN A 237 -5.72 -5.77 -10.31
N SER A 238 -5.54 -6.49 -11.41
CA SER A 238 -5.57 -5.91 -12.76
C SER A 238 -7.00 -5.53 -13.14
N PHE A 239 -7.14 -4.36 -13.74
CA PHE A 239 -8.35 -3.91 -14.41
C PHE A 239 -8.28 -4.24 -15.91
N PHE A 240 -9.39 -4.71 -16.48
CA PHE A 240 -9.49 -4.96 -17.93
C PHE A 240 -10.38 -3.91 -18.62
N ALA A 241 -9.79 -3.14 -19.52
CA ALA A 241 -10.50 -2.20 -20.35
C ALA A 241 -10.83 -2.88 -21.69
N PHE A 242 -12.06 -3.36 -21.81
CA PHE A 242 -12.54 -3.94 -23.05
C PHE A 242 -12.79 -2.83 -24.07
N LYS A 243 -12.32 -3.03 -25.31
CA LYS A 243 -12.80 -2.21 -26.42
C LYS A 243 -14.19 -2.67 -26.87
N LYS A 244 -14.50 -3.96 -26.66
CA LYS A 244 -15.83 -4.52 -26.87
C LYS A 244 -16.09 -5.60 -25.84
N LEU A 245 -17.00 -5.32 -24.91
CA LEU A 245 -17.50 -6.34 -24.00
C LEU A 245 -18.51 -7.21 -24.76
N LEU A 246 -18.50 -8.52 -24.53
CA LEU A 246 -19.47 -9.47 -25.08
C LEU A 246 -20.41 -9.97 -23.98
N TYR A 247 -19.83 -10.35 -22.84
CA TYR A 247 -20.55 -10.84 -21.67
C TYR A 247 -19.83 -10.43 -20.39
N ASP A 248 -20.63 -10.04 -19.41
CA ASP A 248 -20.32 -9.93 -17.98
C ASP A 248 -21.59 -10.41 -17.26
N ASP A 249 -22.07 -9.80 -16.18
CA ASP A 249 -23.33 -10.18 -15.53
C ASP A 249 -24.58 -10.23 -16.48
N ALA A 250 -24.48 -9.72 -17.70
CA ALA A 250 -25.43 -9.93 -18.79
C ALA A 250 -24.76 -9.91 -20.18
N TRP A 251 -25.49 -10.39 -21.19
CA TRP A 251 -25.12 -10.19 -22.59
C TRP A 251 -25.12 -8.72 -22.97
N THR A 252 -24.09 -8.30 -23.69
CA THR A 252 -24.10 -7.00 -24.36
C THR A 252 -24.96 -7.02 -25.62
N THR A 253 -25.38 -5.85 -26.10
CA THR A 253 -26.21 -5.73 -27.31
C THR A 253 -25.57 -6.44 -28.51
N GLY A 254 -26.37 -7.30 -29.15
CA GLY A 254 -25.98 -8.11 -30.30
C GLY A 254 -25.41 -9.48 -29.94
N MET A 255 -25.15 -9.78 -28.66
CA MET A 255 -24.79 -11.13 -28.23
C MET A 255 -26.03 -11.96 -27.93
N THR A 256 -25.99 -13.24 -28.30
CA THR A 256 -26.99 -14.24 -27.95
C THR A 256 -26.33 -15.60 -27.70
N SER A 257 -27.04 -16.48 -27.00
CA SER A 257 -26.65 -17.88 -26.87
C SER A 257 -27.36 -18.70 -27.95
N TYR A 258 -26.63 -19.56 -28.66
CA TYR A 258 -27.24 -20.58 -29.52
C TYR A 258 -27.48 -21.91 -28.81
N GLY A 259 -27.08 -21.99 -27.53
CA GLY A 259 -26.99 -23.26 -26.85
C GLY A 259 -25.83 -24.10 -27.42
N GLY A 260 -25.36 -25.02 -26.61
CA GLY A 260 -24.36 -26.02 -27.00
C GLY A 260 -24.99 -27.35 -27.39
N TRP A 261 -24.16 -28.30 -27.79
CA TRP A 261 -24.53 -29.72 -27.78
C TRP A 261 -23.69 -30.49 -26.77
N GLY A 262 -24.20 -31.63 -26.31
CA GLY A 262 -23.50 -32.46 -25.33
C GLY A 262 -23.25 -31.75 -24.00
N GLY A 263 -24.24 -30.97 -23.55
CA GLY A 263 -24.17 -30.27 -22.27
C GLY A 263 -25.44 -29.49 -21.95
N THR A 264 -25.51 -28.99 -20.72
CA THR A 264 -26.57 -28.08 -20.26
C THR A 264 -25.95 -26.77 -19.79
N GLY A 265 -26.48 -25.65 -20.29
CA GLY A 265 -26.01 -24.31 -19.97
C GLY A 265 -27.02 -23.51 -19.16
N ASP A 266 -26.52 -22.79 -18.16
CA ASP A 266 -27.23 -21.76 -17.42
C ASP A 266 -26.48 -20.43 -17.62
N ILE A 267 -27.07 -19.59 -18.46
CA ILE A 267 -26.42 -18.41 -19.05
C ILE A 267 -26.39 -17.21 -18.10
N ALA A 268 -27.15 -17.24 -17.01
CA ALA A 268 -27.20 -16.16 -16.03
C ALA A 268 -27.07 -16.73 -14.61
N ASN A 269 -26.20 -17.73 -14.45
CA ASN A 269 -26.03 -18.45 -13.21
C ASN A 269 -25.54 -17.49 -12.10
N ALA A 270 -26.29 -17.41 -11.00
CA ALA A 270 -25.99 -16.52 -9.88
C ALA A 270 -25.46 -17.26 -8.63
N THR A 271 -24.99 -18.51 -8.77
CA THR A 271 -24.67 -19.40 -7.65
C THR A 271 -23.42 -20.24 -7.89
N GLY A 272 -22.53 -20.30 -6.88
CA GLY A 272 -21.39 -21.21 -6.88
C GLY A 272 -20.23 -20.71 -7.73
N GLY A 273 -19.21 -20.17 -7.06
CA GLY A 273 -17.97 -19.72 -7.71
C GLY A 273 -18.22 -18.75 -8.86
N VAL A 274 -19.07 -17.73 -8.64
CA VAL A 274 -19.33 -16.63 -9.60
C VAL A 274 -18.42 -15.44 -9.29
N ARG A 275 -17.83 -14.85 -10.32
CA ARG A 275 -17.15 -13.55 -10.24
C ARG A 275 -18.22 -12.50 -10.52
N GLY A 276 -18.19 -11.35 -9.82
CA GLY A 276 -19.31 -10.41 -9.90
C GLY A 276 -20.60 -10.97 -9.28
N THR A 277 -21.73 -10.86 -10.00
CA THR A 277 -23.03 -11.37 -9.53
C THR A 277 -23.52 -12.59 -10.30
N LYS A 278 -23.07 -12.77 -11.55
CA LYS A 278 -23.48 -13.86 -12.44
C LYS A 278 -22.33 -14.34 -13.32
N SER A 279 -22.43 -15.59 -13.77
CA SER A 279 -21.55 -16.16 -14.80
C SER A 279 -22.31 -17.17 -15.64
N ILE A 280 -21.73 -17.60 -16.76
CA ILE A 280 -22.30 -18.66 -17.60
C ILE A 280 -21.81 -20.00 -17.08
N LYS A 281 -22.69 -20.80 -16.49
CA LYS A 281 -22.38 -22.18 -16.12
C LYS A 281 -22.65 -23.12 -17.28
N PHE A 282 -21.76 -24.07 -17.54
CA PHE A 282 -21.99 -25.15 -18.48
C PHE A 282 -21.53 -26.50 -17.92
N ASN A 283 -22.39 -27.51 -18.01
CA ASN A 283 -22.07 -28.88 -17.63
C ASN A 283 -21.91 -29.73 -18.90
N TYR A 284 -20.68 -30.14 -19.20
CA TYR A 284 -20.40 -31.02 -20.34
C TYR A 284 -20.86 -32.46 -20.06
N THR A 285 -21.35 -33.17 -21.08
CA THR A 285 -21.69 -34.61 -21.00
C THR A 285 -20.63 -35.51 -21.62
N GLY A 286 -19.71 -34.95 -22.41
CA GLY A 286 -18.64 -35.70 -23.08
C GLY A 286 -17.57 -34.83 -23.73
N TYR A 287 -16.63 -35.52 -24.38
CA TYR A 287 -15.59 -34.92 -25.22
C TYR A 287 -16.18 -34.19 -26.42
N ASP A 288 -15.52 -33.11 -26.84
CA ASP A 288 -15.87 -32.31 -28.03
C ASP A 288 -17.30 -31.72 -28.00
N CYS A 289 -17.83 -31.55 -26.80
CA CYS A 289 -19.10 -30.89 -26.55
C CYS A 289 -18.84 -29.39 -26.37
N PRO A 290 -19.42 -28.49 -27.18
CA PRO A 290 -19.21 -27.06 -27.09
C PRO A 290 -20.32 -26.36 -26.33
N LEU A 291 -19.95 -25.36 -25.54
CA LEU A 291 -20.79 -24.21 -25.26
C LEU A 291 -20.64 -23.20 -26.39
N GLN A 292 -21.73 -22.57 -26.85
CA GLN A 292 -21.70 -21.65 -27.99
C GLN A 292 -22.42 -20.33 -27.75
N PHE A 293 -21.77 -19.26 -28.18
CA PHE A 293 -22.35 -17.92 -28.24
C PHE A 293 -22.21 -17.34 -29.63
N ALA A 294 -23.14 -16.49 -30.01
CA ALA A 294 -23.17 -15.87 -31.31
C ALA A 294 -23.40 -14.36 -31.22
N TYR A 295 -22.93 -13.69 -32.25
CA TYR A 295 -23.11 -12.27 -32.44
C TYR A 295 -24.05 -12.04 -33.63
N THR A 296 -25.19 -11.44 -33.35
CA THR A 296 -26.27 -11.13 -34.29
C THR A 296 -26.41 -9.63 -34.55
N GLY A 297 -25.48 -8.82 -34.03
CA GLY A 297 -25.43 -7.38 -34.28
C GLY A 297 -24.83 -7.00 -35.65
N PRO A 298 -24.67 -5.69 -35.93
CA PRO A 298 -23.97 -5.19 -37.11
C PRO A 298 -22.54 -5.71 -37.17
N THR A 299 -21.97 -5.94 -38.36
CA THR A 299 -20.62 -6.52 -38.54
C THR A 299 -19.58 -6.02 -37.54
N LEU A 300 -19.06 -6.92 -36.71
CA LEU A 300 -18.00 -6.64 -35.75
C LEU A 300 -16.64 -7.02 -36.36
N SER A 301 -15.96 -6.05 -36.95
CA SER A 301 -14.60 -6.26 -37.50
C SER A 301 -13.59 -6.45 -36.39
N LEU A 302 -12.72 -7.47 -36.52
CA LEU A 302 -11.72 -7.79 -35.52
C LEU A 302 -10.40 -7.00 -35.68
N SER A 303 -10.28 -6.15 -36.70
CA SER A 303 -9.04 -5.43 -37.02
C SER A 303 -8.55 -4.45 -35.95
N ASN A 304 -9.45 -3.97 -35.09
CA ASN A 304 -9.14 -2.98 -34.05
C ASN A 304 -8.81 -3.61 -32.69
N TYR A 305 -8.83 -4.93 -32.61
CA TYR A 305 -8.59 -5.68 -31.38
C TYR A 305 -7.31 -6.50 -31.49
N THR A 306 -6.70 -6.79 -30.34
CA THR A 306 -5.44 -7.56 -30.29
C THR A 306 -5.63 -8.94 -29.69
N ALA A 307 -6.61 -9.11 -28.80
CA ALA A 307 -6.86 -10.37 -28.11
C ALA A 307 -8.35 -10.55 -27.77
N LEU A 308 -8.75 -11.81 -27.65
CA LEU A 308 -9.95 -12.23 -26.94
C LEU A 308 -9.57 -12.46 -25.47
N LYS A 309 -10.32 -11.89 -24.54
CA LYS A 309 -10.19 -12.17 -23.11
C LYS A 309 -11.46 -12.81 -22.59
N LEU A 310 -11.31 -13.84 -21.75
CA LEU A 310 -12.39 -14.49 -21.00
C LEU A 310 -11.85 -15.02 -19.67
N SER A 311 -12.72 -15.11 -18.67
CA SER A 311 -12.40 -15.73 -17.38
C SER A 311 -13.11 -17.07 -17.28
N ILE A 312 -12.41 -18.12 -16.85
CA ILE A 312 -13.01 -19.44 -16.62
C ILE A 312 -12.70 -19.92 -15.21
N TYR A 313 -13.74 -20.29 -14.47
CA TYR A 313 -13.66 -21.08 -13.25
C TYR A 313 -13.81 -22.56 -13.58
N GLY A 314 -12.83 -23.37 -13.19
CA GLY A 314 -12.92 -24.81 -13.29
C GLY A 314 -13.69 -25.39 -12.10
N GLY A 315 -14.79 -26.11 -12.36
CA GLY A 315 -15.50 -26.87 -11.34
C GLY A 315 -14.72 -28.09 -10.84
N THR A 316 -15.28 -28.81 -9.88
CA THR A 316 -14.63 -30.00 -9.30
C THR A 316 -14.22 -31.02 -10.36
N GLY A 317 -12.97 -31.50 -10.29
CA GLY A 317 -12.41 -32.46 -11.26
C GLY A 317 -11.79 -31.82 -12.51
N SER A 318 -11.73 -30.50 -12.58
CA SER A 318 -11.19 -29.76 -13.73
C SER A 318 -9.69 -29.49 -13.63
N ALA A 319 -9.05 -29.73 -12.48
CA ALA A 319 -7.63 -29.39 -12.28
C ALA A 319 -6.73 -29.99 -13.38
N GLY A 320 -6.06 -29.13 -14.14
CA GLY A 320 -5.14 -29.53 -15.22
C GLY A 320 -5.83 -30.08 -16.48
N LYS A 321 -7.18 -30.08 -16.52
CA LYS A 321 -7.97 -30.44 -17.71
C LYS A 321 -8.02 -29.26 -18.66
N THR A 322 -8.40 -29.50 -19.91
CA THR A 322 -8.38 -28.46 -20.93
C THR A 322 -9.73 -28.26 -21.60
N VAL A 323 -9.95 -27.03 -22.04
CA VAL A 323 -10.98 -26.67 -23.02
C VAL A 323 -10.31 -26.05 -24.24
N LYS A 324 -10.94 -26.17 -25.41
CA LYS A 324 -10.56 -25.44 -26.60
C LYS A 324 -11.46 -24.21 -26.74
N VAL A 325 -10.89 -23.08 -27.11
CA VAL A 325 -11.63 -21.89 -27.55
C VAL A 325 -11.46 -21.73 -29.06
N GLU A 326 -12.57 -21.51 -29.74
CA GLU A 326 -12.64 -21.33 -31.18
C GLU A 326 -13.43 -20.07 -31.52
N LEU A 327 -13.05 -19.40 -32.60
CA LEU A 327 -13.83 -18.31 -33.19
C LEU A 327 -14.41 -18.73 -34.55
N ASN A 328 -15.64 -18.28 -34.80
CA ASN A 328 -16.30 -18.33 -36.11
C ASN A 328 -16.65 -19.71 -36.69
N GLY A 329 -16.53 -20.81 -35.95
CA GLY A 329 -16.86 -22.14 -36.47
C GLY A 329 -15.72 -22.78 -37.29
N VAL A 330 -14.48 -22.32 -37.11
CA VAL A 330 -13.31 -22.83 -37.84
C VAL A 330 -12.68 -23.98 -37.05
N ALA A 331 -13.23 -25.19 -37.22
CA ALA A 331 -12.93 -26.42 -36.48
C ALA A 331 -11.47 -26.92 -36.46
N THR A 332 -10.54 -26.22 -37.09
CA THR A 332 -9.11 -26.60 -37.14
C THR A 332 -8.20 -25.65 -36.39
N VAL A 333 -8.72 -24.52 -35.88
CA VAL A 333 -7.93 -23.47 -35.25
C VAL A 333 -8.45 -23.18 -33.85
N TRP A 334 -7.64 -23.50 -32.84
CA TRP A 334 -8.06 -23.50 -31.44
C TRP A 334 -7.01 -22.87 -30.53
N ALA A 335 -7.45 -22.17 -29.51
CA ALA A 335 -6.64 -21.92 -28.31
C ALA A 335 -6.95 -22.99 -27.27
N ILE A 336 -5.93 -23.70 -26.77
CA ILE A 336 -6.10 -24.70 -25.72
C ILE A 336 -5.84 -24.03 -24.37
N LEU A 337 -6.82 -24.07 -23.48
CA LEU A 337 -6.77 -23.45 -22.15
C LEU A 337 -6.76 -24.54 -21.08
N THR A 338 -5.80 -24.48 -20.17
CA THR A 338 -5.71 -25.39 -19.01
C THR A 338 -6.48 -24.82 -17.83
N LEU A 339 -7.48 -25.54 -17.37
CA LEU A 339 -8.37 -25.16 -16.29
C LEU A 339 -7.69 -25.25 -14.91
N THR A 340 -7.94 -24.22 -14.10
CA THR A 340 -7.67 -24.22 -12.66
C THR A 340 -8.95 -24.53 -11.92
N GLU A 341 -8.93 -25.56 -11.07
CA GLU A 341 -10.08 -25.90 -10.23
C GLU A 341 -10.22 -24.91 -9.07
N GLY A 342 -11.45 -24.51 -8.77
CA GLY A 342 -11.75 -23.76 -7.55
C GLY A 342 -11.52 -22.26 -7.62
N THR A 343 -11.07 -21.72 -8.76
CA THR A 343 -10.85 -20.28 -8.95
C THR A 343 -11.06 -19.86 -10.40
N PHE A 344 -11.53 -18.62 -10.61
CA PHE A 344 -11.47 -18.00 -11.94
C PHE A 344 -10.01 -17.78 -12.34
N THR A 345 -9.73 -18.10 -13.60
CA THR A 345 -8.47 -17.79 -14.28
C THR A 345 -8.79 -16.93 -15.49
N ASP A 346 -8.07 -15.81 -15.63
CA ASP A 346 -8.16 -14.93 -16.79
C ASP A 346 -7.29 -15.48 -17.93
N TYR A 347 -7.88 -15.64 -19.11
CA TYR A 347 -7.16 -16.04 -20.33
C TYR A 347 -7.22 -14.90 -21.35
N VAL A 348 -6.05 -14.48 -21.82
CA VAL A 348 -5.89 -13.49 -22.89
C VAL A 348 -5.31 -14.22 -24.11
N ILE A 349 -6.15 -14.43 -25.12
CA ILE A 349 -5.81 -15.20 -26.32
C ILE A 349 -5.53 -14.19 -27.45
N PRO A 350 -4.28 -14.08 -27.95
CA PRO A 350 -3.97 -13.22 -29.08
C PRO A 350 -4.85 -13.57 -30.29
N LEU A 351 -5.40 -12.57 -30.99
CA LEU A 351 -6.22 -12.81 -32.18
C LEU A 351 -5.42 -13.40 -33.34
N SER A 352 -4.08 -13.28 -33.32
CA SER A 352 -3.18 -14.02 -34.22
C SER A 352 -3.32 -15.55 -34.10
N THR A 353 -3.90 -16.05 -33.01
CA THR A 353 -4.26 -17.47 -32.85
C THR A 353 -5.38 -17.87 -33.81
N PHE A 354 -6.22 -16.92 -34.24
CA PHE A 354 -7.39 -17.14 -35.10
C PHE A 354 -7.24 -16.38 -36.44
N PRO A 355 -6.25 -16.69 -37.30
CA PRO A 355 -5.91 -15.87 -38.46
C PRO A 355 -7.02 -15.74 -39.51
N ALA A 356 -7.98 -16.67 -39.54
CA ALA A 356 -9.14 -16.61 -40.44
C ALA A 356 -10.30 -15.72 -39.90
N ALA A 357 -10.25 -15.29 -38.64
CA ALA A 357 -11.31 -14.52 -38.01
C ALA A 357 -11.15 -13.02 -38.28
N VAL A 358 -11.67 -12.56 -39.42
CA VAL A 358 -11.66 -11.12 -39.79
C VAL A 358 -12.84 -10.36 -39.16
N ASN A 359 -14.01 -10.99 -39.10
CA ASN A 359 -15.21 -10.45 -38.43
C ASN A 359 -15.69 -11.45 -37.39
N PHE A 360 -16.11 -11.00 -36.22
CA PHE A 360 -16.65 -11.87 -35.18
C PHE A 360 -18.10 -12.27 -35.47
N THR A 361 -18.39 -13.56 -35.37
CA THR A 361 -19.73 -14.13 -35.57
C THR A 361 -20.14 -15.06 -34.44
N LYS A 362 -19.20 -15.83 -33.89
CA LYS A 362 -19.46 -16.77 -32.79
C LYS A 362 -18.17 -17.16 -32.07
N ILE A 363 -18.34 -17.70 -30.88
CA ILE A 363 -17.28 -18.31 -30.06
C ILE A 363 -17.78 -19.65 -29.53
N TRP A 364 -16.92 -20.66 -29.57
CA TRP A 364 -17.14 -21.96 -28.95
C TRP A 364 -16.14 -22.20 -27.83
N VAL A 365 -16.61 -22.73 -26.70
CA VAL A 365 -15.77 -23.25 -25.62
C VAL A 365 -16.04 -24.75 -25.48
N VAL A 366 -15.07 -25.56 -25.86
CA VAL A 366 -15.26 -26.98 -26.17
C VAL A 366 -14.49 -27.85 -25.19
N GLU A 367 -15.15 -28.86 -24.64
CA GLU A 367 -14.50 -29.86 -23.79
C GLU A 367 -13.37 -30.58 -24.56
N ASN A 368 -12.19 -30.70 -23.95
CA ASN A 368 -11.02 -31.27 -24.62
C ASN A 368 -10.25 -32.30 -23.79
N SER A 369 -10.83 -32.82 -22.69
CA SER A 369 -10.14 -33.75 -21.79
C SER A 369 -11.00 -34.90 -21.30
N ASN A 370 -12.21 -35.02 -21.85
CA ASN A 370 -13.29 -35.90 -21.43
C ASN A 370 -13.54 -35.88 -19.91
N SER A 371 -13.25 -34.76 -19.26
CA SER A 371 -13.34 -34.62 -17.80
C SER A 371 -14.78 -34.46 -17.34
N LYS A 372 -15.62 -33.88 -18.22
CA LYS A 372 -17.02 -33.53 -17.95
C LYS A 372 -17.18 -32.60 -16.74
N ALA A 373 -16.09 -31.99 -16.29
CA ALA A 373 -16.11 -31.04 -15.19
C ALA A 373 -16.92 -29.81 -15.63
N PRO A 374 -17.80 -29.28 -14.78
CA PRO A 374 -18.53 -28.08 -15.12
C PRO A 374 -17.56 -26.90 -15.18
N ILE A 375 -17.84 -25.96 -16.06
CA ILE A 375 -17.12 -24.69 -16.14
C ILE A 375 -18.08 -23.53 -15.90
N TYR A 376 -17.51 -22.43 -15.43
CA TYR A 376 -18.21 -21.15 -15.33
C TYR A 376 -17.39 -20.13 -16.10
N ILE A 377 -18.00 -19.44 -17.04
CA ILE A 377 -17.32 -18.47 -17.91
C ILE A 377 -17.91 -17.11 -17.64
N ASP A 378 -17.03 -16.13 -17.55
CA ASP A 378 -17.41 -14.74 -17.32
C ASP A 378 -16.46 -13.79 -18.04
N GLU A 379 -16.80 -12.51 -18.04
CA GLU A 379 -15.93 -11.41 -18.48
C GLU A 379 -15.32 -11.65 -19.87
N ILE A 380 -16.20 -11.91 -20.85
CA ILE A 380 -15.83 -12.23 -22.24
C ILE A 380 -15.81 -10.94 -23.06
N GLY A 381 -14.72 -10.67 -23.76
CA GLY A 381 -14.63 -9.50 -24.63
C GLY A 381 -13.35 -9.41 -25.43
N PHE A 382 -13.26 -8.37 -26.26
CA PHE A 382 -12.08 -8.07 -27.06
C PHE A 382 -11.33 -6.84 -26.52
N LEU A 383 -10.00 -6.94 -26.55
CA LEU A 383 -9.04 -5.97 -26.02
C LEU A 383 -8.42 -5.06 -27.09
#